data_AF-A0A1Q5MEX3-F1
#
_entry.id   AF-A0A1Q5MEX3-F1
#
_cell.length_a   1.000
_cell.length_b   1.000
_cell.length_c   1.000
_cell.angle_alpha   90.00
_cell.angle_beta   90.00
_cell.angle_gamma   90.00
#
_symmetry.space_group_name_H-M   'P 1'
#
loop_
_entity.id
_entity.type
_entity.pdbx_description
1 polymer ?
#
loop_
_entity_poly.entity_id
_entity_poly.type
_entity_poly.pdbx_seq_one_letter_code
_entity_poly.pdbx_strand_id
1 'polypeptide(L)' 'MTATAFTLEGDYLLAPPRPNDRIGTGIDPRDRRRLELHAALTAAGIPPRPEDREAIESLSALSGSINSTIQRWLHHTL' A
#
# COMPACT_ATOMS: atom_id res chain seq x y z
N MET A 1 -47.25 9.28 -8.36
CA MET A 1 -47.04 9.92 -9.66
C MET A 1 -46.77 11.40 -9.37
N THR A 2 -45.63 12.03 -9.61
CA THR A 2 -44.34 11.69 -10.22
C THR A 2 -43.40 12.79 -9.73
N ALA A 3 -42.22 12.47 -9.22
CA ALA A 3 -41.17 13.47 -8.97
C ALA A 3 -39.90 12.96 -9.63
N THR A 4 -39.82 13.16 -10.96
CA THR A 4 -38.57 13.07 -11.70
C THR A 4 -37.96 14.46 -11.72
N ALA A 5 -36.84 14.60 -11.03
CA ALA A 5 -35.73 15.44 -11.45
C ALA A 5 -34.49 15.01 -10.66
N PHE A 6 -33.82 13.96 -11.13
CA PHE A 6 -32.45 13.66 -10.69
C PHE A 6 -31.54 14.68 -11.41
N THR A 7 -31.34 15.84 -10.80
CA THR A 7 -30.38 16.83 -11.30
C THR A 7 -28.98 16.34 -10.93
N LEU A 8 -28.24 15.97 -11.96
CA LEU A 8 -26.86 15.51 -11.94
C LEU A 8 -25.94 16.74 -11.80
N GLU A 9 -25.73 17.25 -10.59
CA GLU A 9 -24.94 18.48 -10.37
C GLU A 9 -23.89 18.29 -9.27
N GLY A 10 -22.62 18.36 -9.67
CA GLY A 10 -21.47 18.54 -8.79
C GLY A 10 -20.64 17.29 -8.57
N ASP A 11 -19.42 17.29 -9.10
CA ASP A 11 -18.31 16.51 -8.54
C ASP A 11 -18.24 16.83 -7.04
N TYR A 12 -18.78 15.94 -6.20
CA TYR A 12 -18.69 16.05 -4.75
C TYR A 12 -17.23 15.86 -4.36
N LEU A 13 -16.45 16.94 -4.37
CA LEU A 13 -15.11 16.96 -3.79
C LEU A 13 -15.26 16.63 -2.31
N LEU A 14 -15.00 15.36 -1.96
CA LEU A 14 -14.95 14.91 -0.59
C LEU A 14 -13.96 15.81 0.15
N ALA A 15 -14.45 16.51 1.17
CA ALA A 15 -13.57 17.28 2.04
C ALA A 15 -12.51 16.33 2.62
N PRO A 16 -11.22 16.72 2.66
CA PRO A 16 -10.17 15.88 3.21
C PRO A 16 -10.57 15.41 4.62
N PRO A 17 -10.46 14.11 4.93
CA PRO A 17 -10.86 13.58 6.22
C PRO A 17 -10.07 14.29 7.32
N ARG A 18 -10.77 14.72 8.38
CA ARG A 18 -10.17 15.48 9.48
C ARG A 18 -9.04 14.65 10.10
N PRO A 19 -7.85 15.24 10.37
CA PRO A 19 -6.72 14.49 10.94
C PRO A 19 -7.08 13.78 12.25
N ASN A 20 -7.98 14.36 13.04
CA ASN A 20 -8.43 13.83 14.32
C ASN A 20 -9.41 12.63 14.18
N ASP A 21 -10.01 12.45 13.01
CA ASP A 21 -10.88 11.32 12.69
C ASP A 21 -10.08 10.15 12.09
N ARG A 22 -8.77 10.34 11.86
CA ARG A 22 -7.89 9.24 11.42
C ARG A 22 -7.71 8.29 12.58
N ILE A 23 -8.16 7.05 12.39
CA ILE A 23 -7.87 5.98 13.34
C ILE A 23 -6.35 5.84 13.43
N GLY A 24 -5.78 6.16 14.60
CA GLY A 24 -4.36 6.05 14.91
C GLY A 24 -3.89 4.61 15.08
N THR A 25 -4.38 3.69 14.24
CA THR A 25 -3.86 2.32 14.18
C THR A 25 -2.48 2.40 13.55
N GLY A 26 -1.46 2.13 14.36
CA GLY A 26 -0.11 1.89 13.84
C GLY A 26 -0.16 0.77 12.79
N ILE A 27 0.63 0.93 11.73
CA ILE A 27 0.79 -0.11 10.73
C ILE A 27 1.44 -1.31 11.41
N ASP A 28 0.86 -2.50 11.27
CA ASP A 28 1.47 -3.73 11.78
C ASP A 28 2.91 -3.87 11.24
N PRO A 29 3.90 -4.31 12.04
CA PRO A 29 5.26 -4.48 11.56
C PRO A 29 5.38 -5.33 10.29
N ARG A 30 4.50 -6.32 10.10
CA ARG A 30 4.40 -7.12 8.87
C ARG A 30 3.91 -6.28 7.68
N ASP A 31 2.85 -5.50 7.88
CA ASP A 31 2.30 -4.62 6.85
C ASP A 31 3.31 -3.54 6.44
N ARG A 32 4.09 -3.03 7.40
CA ARG A 32 5.21 -2.12 7.14
C ARG A 32 6.25 -2.77 6.24
N ARG A 33 6.70 -3.99 6.57
CA ARG A 33 7.68 -4.74 5.75
C ARG A 33 7.14 -5.04 4.35
N ARG A 34 5.86 -5.39 4.25
CA ARG A 34 5.19 -5.62 2.97
C ARG A 34 5.26 -4.36 2.08
N LEU A 35 4.93 -3.20 2.64
CA LEU A 35 4.99 -1.92 1.94
C LEU A 35 6.42 -1.57 1.49
N GLU A 36 7.40 -1.75 2.37
CA GLU A 36 8.81 -1.48 2.05
C GLU A 36 9.34 -2.42 0.96
N LEU A 37 9.00 -3.71 1.01
CA LEU A 37 9.39 -4.67 -0.02
C LEU A 37 8.76 -4.32 -1.38
N HIS A 38 7.48 -3.96 -1.41
CA HIS A 38 6.82 -3.47 -2.63
C HIS A 38 7.52 -2.22 -3.20
N ALA A 39 7.89 -1.28 -2.34
CA ALA A 39 8.60 -0.07 -2.75
C ALA A 39 9.99 -0.38 -3.31
N ALA A 40 10.74 -1.27 -2.65
CA ALA A 40 12.08 -1.69 -3.09
C ALA A 40 12.03 -2.41 -4.45
N LEU A 41 11.08 -3.33 -4.64
CA LEU A 41 10.87 -4.03 -5.92
C LEU A 41 10.52 -3.05 -7.06
N THR A 42 9.62 -2.10 -6.78
CA THR A 42 9.23 -1.07 -7.75
C THR A 42 10.42 -0.16 -8.11
N ALA A 43 11.20 0.26 -7.12
CA ALA A 43 12.41 1.06 -7.34
C ALA A 43 13.48 0.30 -8.14
N ALA A 44 13.60 -1.02 -7.93
CA ALA A 44 14.45 -1.91 -8.72
C ALA A 44 13.94 -2.15 -10.15
N GLY A 45 12.79 -1.59 -10.53
CA GLY A 45 12.19 -1.80 -11.86
C GLY A 45 11.46 -3.13 -12.03
N ILE A 46 11.16 -3.83 -10.92
CA ILE A 46 10.45 -5.11 -10.91
C ILE A 46 9.05 -4.86 -10.31
N PRO A 47 8.06 -4.42 -11.10
CA PRO A 47 6.71 -4.19 -10.58
C PRO A 47 6.10 -5.54 -10.14
N PRO A 48 5.73 -5.68 -8.86
CA PRO A 48 5.19 -6.93 -8.34
C PRO A 48 3.84 -7.25 -8.99
N ARG A 49 3.72 -8.47 -9.52
CA ARG A 49 2.49 -8.96 -10.15
C ARG A 49 1.53 -9.48 -9.08
N PRO A 50 0.22 -9.58 -9.38
CA PRO A 50 -0.73 -10.20 -8.45
C PRO A 50 -0.36 -11.64 -8.08
N GLU A 51 0.37 -12.34 -8.95
CA GLU A 51 0.87 -13.71 -8.74
C GLU A 51 1.99 -13.77 -7.68
N ASP A 52 2.75 -12.68 -7.51
CA ASP A 52 3.82 -12.58 -6.52
C ASP A 52 3.30 -12.28 -5.11
N ARG A 53 1.98 -12.11 -4.96
CA ARG A 53 1.36 -11.67 -3.70
C ARG A 53 1.62 -12.63 -2.55
N GLU A 54 1.54 -13.93 -2.78
CA GLU A 54 1.81 -14.95 -1.75
C GLU A 54 3.28 -14.95 -1.33
N ALA A 55 4.19 -14.78 -2.29
CA ALA A 55 5.62 -14.69 -2.01
C ALA A 55 5.93 -13.44 -1.17
N ILE A 56 5.38 -12.28 -1.55
CA ILE A 56 5.54 -11.02 -0.81
C ILE A 56 4.94 -11.14 0.60
N GLU A 57 3.77 -11.77 0.73
CA GLU A 57 3.14 -12.01 2.02
C GLU A 57 4.03 -12.89 2.92
N SER A 58 4.59 -13.96 2.37
CA SER A 58 5.50 -14.86 3.09
C SER A 58 6.79 -14.16 3.50
N LEU A 59 7.41 -13.39 2.60
CA LEU A 59 8.62 -12.62 2.86
C LEU A 59 8.38 -11.54 3.93
N SER A 60 7.22 -10.87 3.90
CA SER A 60 6.87 -9.86 4.90
C SER A 60 6.67 -10.42 6.30
N ALA A 61 6.27 -11.70 6.42
CA ALA A 61 6.14 -12.40 7.69
C ALA A 61 7.50 -12.77 8.31
N LEU A 62 8.57 -12.79 7.52
CA LEU A 62 9.93 -13.01 8.02
C LEU A 62 10.37 -11.86 8.93
N SER A 63 11.43 -12.10 9.70
CA SER A 63 12.00 -11.12 10.61
C SER A 63 12.44 -9.84 9.89
N GLY A 64 12.52 -8.73 10.64
CA GLY A 64 12.95 -7.44 10.09
C GLY A 64 14.37 -7.46 9.53
N SER A 65 15.26 -8.29 10.09
CA SER A 65 16.65 -8.43 9.62
C SER A 65 16.72 -9.04 8.21
N ILE A 66 15.90 -10.07 7.95
CA ILE A 66 15.83 -10.70 6.62
C ILE A 66 15.28 -9.70 5.60
N ASN A 67 14.18 -9.03 5.93
CA ASN A 67 13.58 -8.01 5.07
C ASN A 67 14.57 -6.87 4.75
N SER A 68 15.33 -6.40 5.75
CA SER A 68 16.35 -5.35 5.55
C SER A 68 17.48 -5.81 4.63
N THR A 69 17.86 -7.09 4.70
CA THR A 69 18.89 -7.67 3.83
C THR A 69 18.39 -7.77 2.40
N ILE A 70 17.16 -8.24 2.18
CA ILE A 70 16.53 -8.32 0.86
C ILE A 70 16.43 -6.92 0.24
N GLN A 71 15.95 -5.93 0.99
CA GLN A 71 15.88 -4.53 0.53
C GLN A 71 17.26 -4.03 0.12
N ARG A 72 18.31 -4.29 0.92
CA ARG A 72 19.69 -3.91 0.58
C ARG A 72 20.14 -4.51 -0.75
N TRP A 73 19.84 -5.79 -1.01
CA TRP A 73 20.18 -6.42 -2.28
C TRP A 73 19.46 -5.77 -3.45
N LEU A 74 18.15 -5.54 -3.32
CA LEU A 74 17.34 -4.89 -4.36
C LEU A 74 17.81 -3.46 -4.67
N HIS A 75 18.27 -2.73 -3.65
CA HIS A 75 18.85 -1.39 -3.83
C HIS A 75 20.26 -1.41 -4.43
N HIS A 76 21.01 -2.50 -4.28
CA HIS A 76 22.37 -2.62 -4.80
C HIS A 76 22.44 -3.11 -6.26
N THR A 77 21.37 -3.74 -6.75
CA THR A 77 21.31 -4.32 -8.10
C THR A 77 21.08 -3.30 -9.24
N LEU A 78 21.19 -2.00 -8.98
CA LEU A 78 21.09 -0.92 -9.98
C LEU A 78 22.40 -0.15 -10.13
#